data_AF-A0A2E1TLS8-F1
#
_entry.id   AF-A0A2E1TLS8-F1
#
_cell.length_a   1.000
_cell.length_b   1.000
_cell.length_c   1.000
_cell.angle_alpha   90.00
_cell.angle_beta   90.00
_cell.angle_gamma   90.00
#
_symmetry.space_group_name_H-M   'P 1'
#
loop_
_entity.id
_entity.type
_entity.pdbx_description
1 polymer ?
#
loop_
_entity_poly.entity_id
_entity_poly.type
_entity_poly.pdbx_seq_one_letter_code
_entity_poly.pdbx_strand_id
1 'polypeptide(L)'
;MEQVRAQSSQVQQPDIREVNKSEVSDLTPAQIRESIQWLVAKDQVEEAHKFVKKSLVLFPDNEEVLAIGSLVSVVRQDWQEAVLLLKNLYLIQGDRTAALTYQLHIRALRCNFQLDQALDMAKNGLCRFPENLEIVEDCAVLAEQLQDWKTAVVAIGILIDIKGPQNTEDLQIRLKISQDMLDKQNTEKKQKNSL
;
A
#
# COMPACT_ATOMS: atom_id res chain seq x y z
N MET A 1 33.09 46.23 -6.59
CA MET A 1 32.72 44.92 -7.15
C MET A 1 33.01 43.88 -6.08
N GLU A 2 32.13 43.75 -5.08
CA GLU A 2 30.95 42.84 -5.08
C GLU A 2 31.39 41.38 -5.21
N GLN A 3 31.27 40.60 -4.12
CA GLN A 3 30.19 39.62 -3.88
C GLN A 3 30.19 38.51 -4.95
N VAL A 4 30.23 37.21 -4.67
CA VAL A 4 29.38 36.45 -3.75
C VAL A 4 30.15 35.17 -3.37
N ARG A 5 30.47 34.99 -2.08
CA ARG A 5 30.78 33.67 -1.53
C ARG A 5 29.45 32.96 -1.37
N ALA A 6 29.18 31.95 -2.20
CA ALA A 6 28.04 31.08 -2.03
C ALA A 6 28.08 30.47 -0.63
N GLN A 7 27.16 30.90 0.22
CA GLN A 7 26.81 30.18 1.45
C GLN A 7 26.12 28.90 1.00
N SER A 8 26.88 27.82 0.86
CA SER A 8 26.32 26.49 0.87
C SER A 8 25.83 26.25 2.29
N SER A 9 24.53 26.50 2.52
CA SER A 9 23.83 26.12 3.74
C SER A 9 23.99 24.61 3.91
N GLN A 10 24.98 24.21 4.71
CA GLN A 10 25.07 22.86 5.24
C GLN A 10 23.81 22.65 6.06
N VAL A 11 22.85 21.93 5.48
CA VAL A 11 21.80 21.28 6.25
C VAL A 11 22.54 20.30 7.15
N GLN A 12 22.70 20.68 8.41
CA GLN A 12 23.35 19.88 9.42
C GLN A 12 22.52 18.61 9.57
N GLN A 13 22.99 17.50 8.99
CA GLN A 13 22.40 16.19 9.24
C GLN A 13 22.53 15.93 10.75
N PRO A 14 21.44 15.60 11.45
CA PRO A 14 21.50 15.33 12.88
C PRO A 14 22.45 14.15 13.12
N ASP A 15 23.34 14.28 14.11
CA ASP A 15 24.26 13.21 14.50
C ASP A 15 23.46 12.07 15.12
N ILE A 16 23.19 11.04 14.31
CA ILE A 16 22.33 9.88 14.61
C ILE A 16 22.85 9.05 15.80
N ARG A 17 24.06 9.35 16.31
CA ARG A 17 24.67 8.64 17.44
C ARG A 17 24.02 8.95 18.80
N GLU A 18 23.28 10.04 18.95
CA GLU A 18 22.62 10.42 20.22
C GLU A 18 21.19 9.88 20.40
N VAL A 19 20.57 9.32 19.35
CA VAL A 19 19.19 8.75 19.43
C VAL A 19 19.10 7.59 20.42
N ASN A 20 20.23 6.97 20.79
CA ASN A 20 20.28 5.89 21.76
C ASN A 20 19.92 6.31 23.21
N LYS A 21 19.70 7.61 23.49
CA LYS A 21 19.33 8.10 24.83
C LYS A 21 18.15 9.06 24.91
N SER A 22 17.62 9.58 23.80
CA SER A 22 16.45 10.49 23.84
C SER A 22 15.16 9.71 24.12
N GLU A 23 14.37 10.17 25.08
CA GLU A 23 13.01 9.67 25.25
C GLU A 23 12.19 10.02 24.00
N VAL A 24 11.30 9.12 23.57
CA VAL A 24 10.49 9.32 22.35
C VAL A 24 9.62 10.59 22.43
N SER A 25 9.35 11.07 23.65
CA SER A 25 8.66 12.34 23.94
C SER A 25 9.39 13.59 23.45
N ASP A 26 10.72 13.53 23.34
CA ASP A 26 11.54 14.68 22.96
C ASP A 26 11.73 14.79 21.44
N LEU A 27 11.29 13.77 20.69
CA LEU A 27 11.49 13.68 19.26
C LEU A 27 10.24 14.15 18.50
N THR A 28 10.48 14.89 17.42
CA THR A 28 9.45 15.19 16.42
C THR A 28 9.09 13.93 15.61
N PRO A 29 7.89 13.85 15.00
CA PRO A 29 7.53 12.75 14.11
C PRO A 29 8.54 12.47 12.97
N ALA A 30 9.14 13.53 12.42
CA ALA A 30 10.17 13.39 11.39
C ALA A 30 11.45 12.72 11.93
N GLN A 31 11.91 13.12 13.13
CA GLN A 31 13.05 12.49 13.79
C GLN A 31 12.74 11.04 14.19
N ILE A 32 11.51 10.76 14.62
CA ILE A 32 11.04 9.39 14.89
C ILE A 32 11.16 8.54 13.62
N ARG A 33 10.62 9.03 12.49
CA ARG A 33 10.70 8.35 11.19
C ARG A 33 12.15 8.07 10.79
N GLU A 34 13.02 9.07 10.86
CA GLU A 34 14.45 8.93 10.52
C GLU A 34 15.17 7.91 11.41
N SER A 35 14.86 7.93 12.71
CA SER A 35 15.41 6.97 13.68
C SER A 35 14.99 5.53 13.38
N ILE A 36 13.71 5.33 13.05
CA ILE A 36 13.18 4.00 12.68
C ILE A 36 13.79 3.53 11.37
N GLN A 37 13.88 4.40 10.37
CA GLN A 37 14.53 4.07 9.08
C GLN A 37 15.99 3.66 9.28
N TRP A 38 16.72 4.35 10.15
CA TRP A 38 18.09 3.99 10.49
C TRP A 38 18.19 2.61 11.15
N LEU A 39 17.31 2.30 12.11
CA LEU A 39 17.26 0.97 12.74
C LEU A 39 16.97 -0.14 11.72
N VAL A 40 16.00 0.07 10.82
CA VAL A 40 15.70 -0.88 9.74
C VAL A 40 16.89 -1.06 8.81
N ALA A 41 17.58 0.03 8.44
CA ALA A 41 18.78 -0.04 7.60
C ALA A 41 19.97 -0.76 8.27
N LYS A 42 19.94 -0.94 9.59
CA LYS A 42 20.90 -1.74 10.37
C LYS A 42 20.42 -3.17 10.63
N ASP A 43 19.33 -3.59 9.99
CA ASP A 43 18.68 -4.90 10.21
C ASP A 43 18.20 -5.09 11.66
N GLN A 44 18.00 -3.99 12.40
CA GLN A 44 17.50 -3.99 13.78
C GLN A 44 15.98 -3.80 13.80
N VAL A 45 15.27 -4.66 13.06
CA VAL A 45 13.83 -4.53 12.83
C VAL A 45 13.02 -4.70 14.11
N GLU A 46 13.49 -5.52 15.06
CA GLU A 46 12.83 -5.69 16.36
C GLU A 46 12.92 -4.42 17.22
N GLU A 47 14.07 -3.75 17.23
CA GLU A 47 14.27 -2.48 17.91
C GLU A 47 13.45 -1.36 17.24
N ALA A 48 13.44 -1.32 15.91
CA ALA A 48 12.61 -0.42 15.13
C ALA A 48 11.13 -0.53 15.51
N HIS A 49 10.62 -1.76 15.65
CA HIS A 49 9.24 -2.01 16.07
C HIS A 49 8.95 -1.57 17.50
N LYS A 50 9.82 -1.90 18.46
CA LYS A 50 9.69 -1.41 19.84
C LYS A 50 9.60 0.12 19.87
N PHE A 51 10.38 0.79 19.02
CA PHE A 51 10.38 2.23 18.87
C PHE A 51 9.09 2.76 18.23
N VAL A 52 8.57 2.08 17.20
CA VAL A 52 7.24 2.34 16.62
C VAL A 52 6.15 2.26 17.69
N LYS A 53 6.11 1.19 18.51
CA LYS A 53 5.09 1.04 19.56
C LYS A 53 5.09 2.19 20.55
N LYS A 54 6.27 2.63 21.00
CA LYS A 54 6.40 3.80 21.88
C LYS A 54 5.95 5.08 21.19
N SER A 55 6.30 5.26 19.93
CA SER A 55 5.95 6.44 19.14
C SER A 55 4.44 6.56 18.93
N LEU A 56 3.75 5.44 18.64
CA LEU A 56 2.31 5.40 18.46
C LEU A 56 1.52 5.70 19.74
N VAL A 57 2.11 5.49 20.93
CA VAL A 57 1.46 5.91 22.19
C VAL A 57 1.41 7.45 22.30
N LEU A 58 2.45 8.13 21.82
CA LEU A 58 2.56 9.59 21.90
C LEU A 58 1.92 10.29 20.69
N PHE A 59 1.96 9.65 19.53
CA PHE A 59 1.52 10.19 18.24
C PHE A 59 0.62 9.18 17.49
N PRO A 60 -0.54 8.80 18.04
CA PRO A 60 -1.37 7.70 17.52
C PRO A 60 -1.91 7.94 16.11
N ASP A 61 -2.20 9.20 15.77
CA ASP A 61 -2.81 9.60 14.49
C ASP A 61 -1.85 10.42 13.61
N ASN A 62 -0.55 10.40 13.93
CA ASN A 62 0.42 11.10 13.09
C ASN A 62 0.70 10.30 11.82
N GLU A 63 0.46 10.91 10.66
CA GLU A 63 0.62 10.28 9.34
C GLU A 63 2.02 9.66 9.13
N GLU A 64 3.09 10.35 9.54
CA GLU A 64 4.45 9.85 9.34
C GLU A 64 4.76 8.64 10.23
N VAL A 65 4.32 8.69 11.50
CA VAL A 65 4.52 7.58 12.46
C VAL A 65 3.72 6.36 12.04
N LEU A 66 2.49 6.55 11.56
CA LEU A 66 1.67 5.47 11.00
C LEU A 66 2.29 4.88 9.73
N ALA A 67 2.77 5.73 8.82
CA ALA A 67 3.40 5.30 7.58
C ALA A 67 4.65 4.45 7.85
N ILE A 68 5.59 4.94 8.65
CA ILE A 68 6.81 4.18 8.95
C ILE A 68 6.51 2.94 9.81
N GLY A 69 5.57 3.03 10.74
CA GLY A 69 5.13 1.90 11.55
C GLY A 69 4.56 0.78 10.68
N SER A 70 3.71 1.12 9.71
CA SER A 70 3.14 0.13 8.80
C SER A 70 4.20 -0.58 7.95
N LEU A 71 5.21 0.16 7.47
CA LEU A 71 6.33 -0.41 6.73
C LEU A 71 7.14 -1.38 7.60
N VAL A 72 7.40 -1.03 8.87
CA VAL A 72 8.07 -1.93 9.81
C VAL A 72 7.26 -3.21 10.01
N SER A 73 5.95 -3.12 10.23
CA SER A 73 5.08 -4.31 10.37
C SER A 73 5.06 -5.15 9.09
N VAL A 74 5.07 -4.54 7.89
CA VAL A 74 5.20 -5.24 6.61
C VAL A 74 6.53 -5.99 6.50
N VAL A 75 7.65 -5.36 6.85
CA VAL A 75 8.99 -6.02 6.85
C VAL A 75 9.02 -7.20 7.81
N ARG A 76 8.39 -7.05 8.98
CA ARG A 76 8.24 -8.12 9.97
C ARG A 76 7.26 -9.22 9.59
N GLN A 77 6.50 -9.03 8.51
CA GLN A 77 5.37 -9.89 8.14
C GLN A 77 4.31 -9.99 9.24
N ASP A 78 4.21 -8.97 10.11
CA ASP A 78 3.09 -8.80 11.03
C ASP A 78 1.93 -8.17 10.25
N TRP A 79 1.26 -9.00 9.46
CA TRP A 79 0.23 -8.56 8.53
C TRP A 79 -0.97 -7.97 9.27
N GLN A 80 -1.31 -8.48 10.44
CA GLN A 80 -2.41 -7.96 11.24
C GLN A 80 -2.12 -6.54 11.73
N GLU A 81 -0.92 -6.27 12.26
CA GLU A 81 -0.55 -4.91 12.65
C GLU A 81 -0.44 -3.98 11.44
N ALA A 82 0.15 -4.45 10.32
CA ALA A 82 0.23 -3.68 9.09
C ALA A 82 -1.16 -3.25 8.59
N VAL A 83 -2.15 -4.16 8.58
CA VAL A 83 -3.54 -3.85 8.22
C VAL A 83 -4.12 -2.75 9.10
N LEU A 84 -3.91 -2.82 10.41
CA LEU A 84 -4.45 -1.81 11.35
C LEU A 84 -3.82 -0.44 11.12
N LEU A 85 -2.50 -0.37 10.97
CA LEU A 85 -1.78 0.89 10.77
C LEU A 85 -2.11 1.53 9.41
N LEU A 86 -2.17 0.72 8.34
CA LEU A 86 -2.50 1.19 7.00
C LEU A 86 -3.95 1.65 6.91
N LYS A 87 -4.88 0.96 7.60
CA LYS A 87 -6.26 1.41 7.71
C LYS A 87 -6.36 2.77 8.40
N ASN A 88 -5.65 2.99 9.51
CA ASN A 88 -5.68 4.30 10.18
C ASN A 88 -5.07 5.39 9.28
N LEU A 89 -3.92 5.11 8.67
CA LEU A 89 -3.26 6.03 7.75
C LEU A 89 -4.18 6.42 6.59
N TYR A 90 -4.84 5.44 5.96
CA TYR A 90 -5.81 5.66 4.87
C TYR A 90 -6.96 6.57 5.30
N LEU A 91 -7.53 6.35 6.51
CA LEU A 91 -8.62 7.17 7.03
C LEU A 91 -8.19 8.62 7.28
N ILE A 92 -6.97 8.84 7.78
CA ILE A 92 -6.43 10.18 8.07
C ILE A 92 -6.07 10.92 6.76
N GLN A 93 -5.51 10.20 5.79
CA GLN A 93 -5.08 10.79 4.52
C GLN A 93 -6.25 11.13 3.60
N GLY A 94 -7.30 10.31 3.58
CA GLY A 94 -8.46 10.50 2.71
C GLY A 94 -8.05 10.65 1.25
N ASP A 95 -8.48 11.73 0.60
CA ASP A 95 -8.18 11.99 -0.82
C ASP A 95 -6.69 12.21 -1.13
N ARG A 96 -5.89 12.48 -0.10
CA ARG A 96 -4.42 12.64 -0.19
C ARG A 96 -3.67 11.32 -0.11
N THR A 97 -4.36 10.19 0.09
CA THR A 97 -3.73 8.87 0.19
C THR A 97 -2.90 8.57 -1.05
N ALA A 98 -1.62 8.29 -0.86
CA ALA A 98 -0.70 7.96 -1.95
C ALA A 98 -0.91 6.52 -2.46
N ALA A 99 -0.57 6.27 -3.73
CA ALA A 99 -0.68 4.94 -4.34
C ALA A 99 0.03 3.84 -3.52
N LEU A 100 1.19 4.16 -2.93
CA LEU A 100 1.93 3.23 -2.09
C LEU A 100 1.14 2.74 -0.87
N THR A 101 0.32 3.60 -0.25
CA THR A 101 -0.54 3.21 0.87
C THR A 101 -1.57 2.17 0.42
N TYR A 102 -2.17 2.33 -0.77
CA TYR A 102 -3.07 1.32 -1.35
C TYR A 102 -2.34 0.00 -1.60
N GLN A 103 -1.21 0.03 -2.29
CA GLN A 103 -0.41 -1.16 -2.62
C GLN A 103 -0.05 -1.97 -1.37
N LEU A 104 0.47 -1.29 -0.34
CA LEU A 104 0.82 -1.93 0.93
C LEU A 104 -0.41 -2.45 1.66
N HIS A 105 -1.53 -1.72 1.63
CA HIS A 105 -2.73 -2.14 2.33
C HIS A 105 -3.36 -3.37 1.67
N ILE A 106 -3.43 -3.40 0.34
CA ILE A 106 -3.88 -4.57 -0.43
C ILE A 106 -2.98 -5.76 -0.11
N ARG A 107 -1.66 -5.60 -0.17
CA ARG A 107 -0.70 -6.66 0.19
C ARG A 107 -0.93 -7.17 1.60
N ALA A 108 -1.03 -6.29 2.60
CA ALA A 108 -1.22 -6.68 3.99
C ALA A 108 -2.54 -7.44 4.18
N LEU A 109 -3.63 -7.00 3.56
CA LEU A 109 -4.93 -7.69 3.58
C LEU A 109 -4.84 -9.08 2.94
N ARG A 110 -4.18 -9.20 1.78
CA ARG A 110 -3.96 -10.48 1.10
C ARG A 110 -3.17 -11.46 1.96
N CYS A 111 -2.05 -11.01 2.50
CA CYS A 111 -1.19 -11.83 3.35
C CYS A 111 -1.85 -12.17 4.70
N ASN A 112 -2.82 -11.37 5.14
CA ASN A 112 -3.67 -11.66 6.30
C ASN A 112 -4.95 -12.44 5.95
N PHE A 113 -5.07 -12.98 4.72
CA PHE A 113 -6.22 -13.74 4.20
C PHE A 113 -7.58 -12.99 4.22
N GLN A 114 -7.57 -11.66 4.20
CA GLN A 114 -8.75 -10.80 4.17
C GLN A 114 -9.09 -10.40 2.73
N LEU A 115 -9.39 -11.39 1.89
CA LEU A 115 -9.47 -11.23 0.44
C LEU A 115 -10.56 -10.27 -0.04
N ASP A 116 -11.76 -10.31 0.56
CA ASP A 116 -12.86 -9.39 0.17
C ASP A 116 -12.47 -7.92 0.40
N GLN A 117 -11.90 -7.64 1.58
CA GLN A 117 -11.38 -6.31 1.91
C GLN A 117 -10.22 -5.91 0.99
N ALA A 118 -9.36 -6.85 0.62
CA ALA A 118 -8.27 -6.60 -0.33
C ALA A 118 -8.83 -6.20 -1.69
N LEU A 119 -9.88 -6.88 -2.18
CA LEU A 119 -10.52 -6.55 -3.45
C LEU A 119 -11.21 -5.19 -3.40
N ASP A 120 -11.89 -4.86 -2.30
CA ASP A 120 -12.51 -3.54 -2.13
C ASP A 120 -11.46 -2.41 -2.13
N MET A 121 -10.34 -2.62 -1.44
CA MET A 121 -9.22 -1.68 -1.44
C MET A 121 -8.58 -1.57 -2.84
N ALA A 122 -8.43 -2.69 -3.56
CA ALA A 122 -7.88 -2.69 -4.92
C ALA A 122 -8.80 -1.99 -5.93
N LYS A 123 -10.12 -2.18 -5.83
CA LYS A 123 -11.12 -1.44 -6.62
C LYS A 123 -11.05 0.06 -6.34
N ASN A 124 -10.97 0.45 -5.08
CA ASN A 124 -10.85 1.86 -4.71
C ASN A 124 -9.54 2.47 -5.24
N GLY A 125 -8.43 1.76 -5.05
CA GLY A 125 -7.12 2.13 -5.60
C GLY A 125 -7.14 2.27 -7.12
N LEU A 126 -7.79 1.34 -7.83
CA LEU A 126 -7.92 1.37 -9.29
C LEU A 126 -8.68 2.61 -9.77
N CYS A 127 -9.75 3.00 -9.08
CA CYS A 127 -10.47 4.24 -9.39
C CYS A 127 -9.59 5.49 -9.21
N ARG A 128 -8.68 5.49 -8.21
CA ARG A 128 -7.82 6.64 -7.90
C ARG A 128 -6.55 6.69 -8.77
N PHE A 129 -5.97 5.53 -9.08
CA PHE A 129 -4.70 5.37 -9.77
C PHE A 129 -4.83 4.34 -10.90
N PRO A 130 -5.61 4.64 -11.96
CA PRO A 130 -5.92 3.67 -13.02
C PRO A 130 -4.70 3.24 -13.84
N GLU A 131 -3.62 4.03 -13.82
CA GLU A 131 -2.37 3.74 -14.54
C GLU A 131 -1.31 3.05 -13.64
N ASN A 132 -1.60 2.84 -12.36
CA ASN A 132 -0.66 2.15 -11.46
C ASN A 132 -0.74 0.64 -11.70
N LEU A 133 0.28 0.11 -12.38
CA LEU A 133 0.34 -1.29 -12.78
C LEU A 133 0.10 -2.26 -11.63
N GLU A 134 0.74 -2.07 -10.48
CA GLU A 134 0.64 -3.00 -9.34
C GLU A 134 -0.79 -3.06 -8.76
N ILE A 135 -1.46 -1.90 -8.63
CA ILE A 135 -2.84 -1.84 -8.14
C ILE A 135 -3.78 -2.53 -9.12
N VAL A 136 -3.61 -2.30 -10.43
CA VAL A 136 -4.45 -2.91 -11.46
C VAL A 136 -4.23 -4.43 -11.49
N GLU A 137 -2.98 -4.89 -11.35
CA GLU A 137 -2.63 -6.32 -11.27
C GLU A 137 -3.27 -6.99 -10.06
N ASP A 138 -3.13 -6.41 -8.87
CA ASP A 138 -3.76 -6.93 -7.65
C ASP A 138 -5.30 -6.96 -7.80
N CYS A 139 -5.91 -5.92 -8.37
CA CYS A 139 -7.34 -5.88 -8.60
C CYS A 139 -7.81 -7.00 -9.55
N ALA A 140 -7.09 -7.24 -10.64
CA ALA A 140 -7.41 -8.31 -11.59
C ALA A 140 -7.32 -9.69 -10.92
N VAL A 141 -6.21 -9.98 -10.23
CA VAL A 141 -5.97 -11.27 -9.57
C VAL A 141 -6.99 -11.54 -8.47
N LEU A 142 -7.28 -10.54 -7.63
CA LEU A 142 -8.27 -10.68 -6.55
C LEU A 142 -9.68 -10.89 -7.09
N ALA A 143 -10.04 -10.18 -8.17
CA ALA A 143 -11.34 -10.32 -8.81
C ALA A 143 -11.53 -11.72 -9.41
N GLU A 144 -10.51 -12.27 -10.08
CA GLU A 144 -10.54 -13.65 -10.57
C GLU A 144 -10.67 -14.65 -9.42
N GLN A 145 -9.89 -14.49 -8.35
CA GLN A 145 -9.90 -15.38 -7.19
C GLN A 145 -11.25 -15.39 -6.46
N LEU A 146 -11.91 -14.24 -6.37
CA LEU A 146 -13.23 -14.08 -5.74
C LEU A 146 -14.39 -14.23 -6.72
N GLN A 147 -14.12 -14.60 -7.97
CA GLN A 147 -15.12 -14.79 -9.02
C GLN A 147 -15.97 -13.52 -9.29
N ASP A 148 -15.40 -12.34 -9.04
CA ASP A 148 -15.95 -11.06 -9.47
C ASP A 148 -15.53 -10.83 -10.94
N TRP A 149 -16.15 -11.61 -11.83
CA TRP A 149 -15.78 -11.63 -13.25
C TRP A 149 -15.96 -10.27 -13.92
N LYS A 150 -16.93 -9.47 -13.47
CA LYS A 150 -17.14 -8.12 -13.99
C LYS A 150 -15.92 -7.24 -13.70
N THR A 151 -15.42 -7.26 -12.47
CA THR A 151 -14.23 -6.49 -12.09
C THR A 151 -12.99 -7.05 -12.78
N ALA A 152 -12.85 -8.37 -12.87
CA ALA A 152 -11.73 -9.02 -13.55
C ALA A 152 -11.61 -8.58 -15.01
N VAL A 153 -12.71 -8.61 -15.77
CA VAL A 153 -12.74 -8.17 -17.18
C VAL A 153 -12.26 -6.73 -17.33
N VAL A 154 -12.73 -5.83 -16.46
CA VAL A 154 -12.34 -4.41 -16.50
C VAL A 154 -10.85 -4.25 -16.18
N ALA A 155 -10.38 -4.82 -15.07
CA ALA A 155 -8.99 -4.68 -14.63
C ALA A 155 -8.00 -5.31 -15.63
N ILE A 156 -8.31 -6.48 -16.17
CA ILE A 156 -7.45 -7.14 -17.18
C ILE A 156 -7.41 -6.32 -18.48
N GLY A 157 -8.53 -5.73 -18.90
CA GLY A 157 -8.55 -4.81 -20.04
C GLY A 157 -7.59 -3.64 -19.86
N ILE A 158 -7.65 -3.00 -18.68
CA ILE A 158 -6.72 -1.91 -18.33
C ILE A 158 -5.27 -2.38 -18.33
N LEU A 159 -4.96 -3.59 -17.83
CA LEU A 159 -3.60 -4.14 -17.88
C LEU A 159 -3.07 -4.31 -19.29
N ILE A 160 -3.92 -4.77 -20.22
CA ILE A 160 -3.54 -4.92 -21.64
C ILE A 160 -3.23 -3.54 -22.23
N ASP A 161 -4.06 -2.54 -21.92
CA ASP A 161 -3.84 -1.17 -22.39
C ASP A 161 -2.53 -0.57 -21.84
N ILE A 162 -2.21 -0.82 -20.56
CA ILE A 162 -0.97 -0.35 -19.91
C ILE A 162 0.26 -1.04 -20.49
N LYS A 163 0.25 -2.38 -20.63
CA LYS A 163 1.42 -3.14 -21.11
C LYS A 163 1.62 -3.04 -22.62
N GLY A 164 0.59 -2.64 -23.36
CA GLY A 164 0.61 -2.57 -24.81
C GLY A 164 0.62 -3.96 -25.46
N PRO A 165 0.70 -4.06 -26.80
CA PRO A 165 0.50 -5.32 -27.52
C PRO A 165 1.62 -6.37 -27.32
N GLN A 166 2.74 -6.00 -26.72
CA GLN A 166 3.86 -6.90 -26.47
C GLN A 166 3.68 -7.57 -25.10
N ASN A 167 3.81 -8.90 -25.03
CA ASN A 167 3.77 -9.68 -23.78
C ASN A 167 2.40 -9.70 -23.06
N THR A 168 1.28 -9.57 -23.78
CA THR A 168 -0.07 -9.64 -23.20
C THR A 168 -0.84 -10.92 -23.53
N GLU A 169 -0.19 -11.95 -24.09
CA GLU A 169 -0.87 -13.20 -24.47
C GLU A 169 -1.58 -13.85 -23.28
N ASP A 170 -0.92 -13.95 -22.12
CA ASP A 170 -1.51 -14.42 -20.87
C ASP A 170 -2.73 -13.59 -20.46
N LEU A 171 -2.61 -12.26 -20.53
CA LEU A 171 -3.71 -11.35 -20.19
C LEU A 171 -4.91 -11.49 -21.14
N GLN A 172 -4.67 -11.72 -22.43
CA GLN A 172 -5.74 -11.96 -23.40
C GLN A 172 -6.48 -13.28 -23.11
N ILE A 173 -5.74 -14.33 -22.72
CA ILE A 173 -6.33 -15.61 -22.30
C ILE A 173 -7.18 -15.41 -21.04
N ARG A 174 -6.64 -14.74 -20.02
CA ARG A 174 -7.35 -14.42 -18.77
C ARG A 174 -8.60 -13.57 -19.01
N LEU A 175 -8.52 -12.59 -19.90
CA LEU A 175 -9.64 -11.75 -20.29
C LEU A 175 -10.76 -12.59 -20.90
N LYS A 176 -10.43 -13.47 -21.85
CA LYS A 176 -11.40 -14.36 -22.50
C LYS A 176 -12.07 -15.29 -21.49
N ILE A 177 -11.29 -15.93 -20.61
CA ILE A 177 -11.83 -16.79 -19.56
C ILE A 177 -12.80 -16.00 -18.66
N SER A 178 -12.40 -14.80 -18.22
CA SER A 178 -13.22 -13.96 -17.36
C SER A 178 -14.52 -13.53 -18.05
N GLN A 179 -14.49 -13.22 -19.35
CA GLN A 179 -15.67 -12.92 -20.16
C GLN A 179 -16.63 -14.11 -20.24
N ASP A 180 -16.12 -15.30 -20.57
CA ASP A 180 -16.92 -16.53 -20.65
C ASP A 180 -17.59 -16.85 -19.29
N MET A 181 -16.88 -16.62 -18.19
CA MET A 181 -17.42 -16.83 -16.84
C MET A 181 -18.48 -15.80 -16.46
N LEU A 182 -18.30 -14.53 -16.85
CA LEU A 182 -19.30 -13.47 -16.65
C LEU A 182 -20.59 -13.77 -17.41
N ASP A 183 -20.49 -14.22 -18.67
CA ASP A 183 -21.64 -14.55 -19.51
C ASP A 183 -22.44 -15.74 -18.97
N LYS A 184 -21.75 -16.78 -18.47
CA LYS A 184 -22.38 -17.90 -17.76
C LYS A 184 -23.15 -17.43 -16.53
N GLN A 185 -22.52 -16.62 -15.68
CA GLN A 185 -23.14 -16.09 -14.46
C GLN A 185 -24.39 -15.24 -14.76
N ASN A 186 -24.36 -14.44 -15.83
CA ASN A 186 -25.50 -13.65 -16.27
C ASN A 186 -26.65 -14.52 -16.80
N THR A 187 -26.32 -15.59 -17.51
CA THR A 187 -27.31 -16.53 -18.06
C THR A 187 -28.03 -17.28 -16.94
N GLU A 188 -27.29 -17.78 -15.94
CA GLU A 188 -27.86 -18.46 -14.77
C GLU A 188 -28.79 -17.54 -13.95
N LYS A 189 -28.41 -16.27 -13.76
CA LYS A 189 -29.26 -15.27 -13.07
C LYS A 189 -30.57 -15.02 -13.81
N LYS A 190 -30.54 -14.94 -15.15
CA LYS A 190 -31.75 -14.76 -15.97
C LYS A 190 -32.69 -15.96 -15.86
N GLN A 191 -32.16 -17.18 -15.86
CA GLN A 191 -32.97 -18.40 -15.70
C GLN A 191 -33.63 -18.48 -14.32
N LYS A 192 -32.91 -18.14 -13.24
CA LYS A 192 -33.46 -18.10 -11.88
C LYS A 192 -34.56 -17.05 -11.70
N ASN A 193 -34.48 -15.92 -12.39
CA ASN A 193 -35.48 -14.85 -12.31
C ASN A 193 -36.70 -15.05 -13.24
N SER A 194 -36.70 -16.10 -14.05
CA SER A 194 -37.81 -16.44 -14.97
C SER A 194 -38.70 -17.58 -14.45
N LEU A 195 -38.42 -18.07 -13.23
CA LEU A 195 -39.16 -19.08 -12.47
C LEU A 195 -39.85 -18.41 -11.27
#